data_AF-A0A8J9YRV5-F1
#
_entry.id   AF-A0A8J9YRV5-F1
#
_cell.length_a   1.000
_cell.length_b   1.000
_cell.length_c   1.000
_cell.angle_alpha   90.00
_cell.angle_beta   90.00
_cell.angle_gamma   90.00
#
_symmetry.space_group_name_H-M   'P 1'
#
loop_
_entity.id
_entity.type
_entity.pdbx_description
1 polymer ?
#
loop_
_entity_poly.entity_id
_entity_poly.type
_entity_poly.pdbx_seq_one_letter_code
_entity_poly.pdbx_strand_id
1 'polypeptide(L)'
;MKVFKEQQMQLSQHRELRVLRQQIFDNLGYRYTASRTLGHVRQVMVVVPFSKANFRGLFLQQVSLPVCQELLEEKPLENCFGGRAITVPAENMGEVDAILGDNWDVRTFDTNTVCRVVRAEGLRISWGYKKREMFSHRDCPRCNWAEDSGDARPEVCSPAVSYMVGEPELHFTFTRRRGHWVTGLM
;
A
#
# COMPACT_ATOMS: atom_id res chain seq x y z
N MET A 1 31.70 -0.43 10.79
CA MET A 1 30.74 -0.15 9.70
C MET A 1 29.50 -1.07 9.68
N LYS A 2 29.58 -2.37 10.02
CA LYS A 2 28.38 -3.26 10.06
C LYS A 2 27.34 -2.85 11.12
N VAL A 3 27.78 -2.59 12.35
CA VAL A 3 26.89 -2.19 13.47
C VAL A 3 26.09 -0.91 13.19
N PHE A 4 26.71 0.08 12.54
CA PHE A 4 26.04 1.32 12.14
C PHE A 4 24.95 1.08 11.08
N LYS A 5 25.18 0.17 10.13
CA LYS A 5 24.18 -0.19 9.11
C LYS A 5 23.00 -0.96 9.72
N GLU A 6 23.27 -1.86 10.67
CA GLU A 6 22.24 -2.61 11.38
C GLU A 6 21.35 -1.70 12.24
N GLN A 7 21.94 -0.76 12.99
CA GLN A 7 21.19 0.23 13.76
C GLN A 7 20.35 1.16 12.86
N GLN A 8 20.90 1.60 11.72
CA GLN A 8 20.17 2.44 10.77
C GLN A 8 19.02 1.68 10.10
N MET A 9 19.20 0.39 9.79
CA MET A 9 18.13 -0.50 9.30
C MET A 9 17.00 -0.63 10.33
N GLN A 10 17.32 -0.94 11.59
CA GLN A 10 16.32 -1.07 12.66
C GLN A 10 15.54 0.24 12.86
N LEU A 11 16.22 1.38 12.90
CA LEU A 11 15.57 2.69 13.01
C LEU A 11 14.64 2.98 11.82
N SER A 12 15.05 2.64 10.60
CA SER A 12 14.21 2.81 9.40
C SER A 12 12.98 1.90 9.39
N GLN A 13 13.14 0.64 9.82
CA GLN A 13 12.04 -0.33 9.98
C GLN A 13 10.99 0.20 10.95
N HIS A 14 11.42 0.71 12.09
CA HIS A 14 10.51 1.29 13.08
C HIS A 14 9.79 2.54 12.55
N ARG A 15 10.43 3.34 11.69
CA ARG A 15 9.80 4.55 11.14
C ARG A 15 8.69 4.20 10.14
N GLU A 16 8.97 3.36 9.14
CA GLU A 16 7.99 3.01 8.09
C GLU A 16 6.77 2.30 8.69
N LEU A 17 6.99 1.38 9.64
CA LEU A 17 5.89 0.75 10.38
C LEU A 17 5.07 1.74 11.20
N ARG A 18 5.71 2.71 11.88
CA ARG A 18 4.98 3.75 12.61
C ARG A 18 4.11 4.59 11.67
N VAL A 19 4.63 4.94 10.49
CA VAL A 19 3.87 5.69 9.47
C VAL A 19 2.66 4.87 9.00
N LEU A 20 2.85 3.59 8.70
CA LEU A 20 1.76 2.69 8.33
C LEU A 20 0.68 2.64 9.43
N ARG A 21 1.07 2.38 10.69
CA ARG A 21 0.16 2.32 11.83
C ARG A 21 -0.60 3.63 12.03
N GLN A 22 0.08 4.76 11.92
CA GLN A 22 -0.56 6.08 12.03
C GLN A 22 -1.60 6.29 10.92
N GLN A 23 -1.25 5.94 9.67
CA GLN A 23 -2.18 6.06 8.55
C GLN A 23 -3.39 5.14 8.69
N ILE A 24 -3.21 3.92 9.20
CA ILE A 24 -4.33 3.04 9.54
C ILE A 24 -5.20 3.68 10.62
N PHE A 25 -4.60 4.17 11.71
CA PHE A 25 -5.31 4.79 12.83
C PHE A 25 -6.11 6.04 12.41
N ASP A 26 -5.53 6.88 11.56
CA ASP A 26 -6.22 8.05 10.99
C ASP A 26 -7.39 7.61 10.10
N ASN A 27 -7.18 6.55 9.33
CA ASN A 27 -8.23 5.85 8.59
C ASN A 27 -9.12 4.96 9.47
N LEU A 28 -9.03 5.00 10.79
CA LEU A 28 -10.08 4.52 11.69
C LEU A 28 -10.83 5.68 12.34
N GLY A 29 -10.36 6.93 12.20
CA GLY A 29 -10.95 8.16 12.75
C GLY A 29 -12.22 8.65 12.05
N TYR A 30 -12.93 7.78 11.34
CA TYR A 30 -14.08 8.15 10.53
C TYR A 30 -15.31 8.51 11.38
N ARG A 31 -15.80 9.74 11.20
CA ARG A 31 -16.82 10.35 12.06
C ARG A 31 -18.27 10.07 11.66
N TYR A 32 -18.53 9.39 10.54
CA TYR A 32 -19.90 9.10 10.13
C TYR A 32 -20.37 7.72 10.63
N THR A 33 -21.52 7.69 11.29
CA THR A 33 -22.24 6.48 11.73
C THR A 33 -23.65 6.54 11.17
N ALA A 34 -23.83 6.11 9.92
CA ALA A 34 -25.18 5.89 9.38
C ALA A 34 -25.60 4.44 9.63
N SER A 35 -26.57 4.28 10.53
CA SER A 35 -27.43 3.11 10.78
C SER A 35 -27.46 2.75 12.27
N ARG A 36 -28.67 2.57 12.80
CA ARG A 36 -28.96 2.29 14.22
C ARG A 36 -28.61 0.86 14.66
N THR A 37 -28.17 -0.03 13.76
CA THR A 37 -28.03 -1.47 14.08
C THR A 37 -26.73 -2.14 13.65
N LEU A 38 -26.17 -1.84 12.47
CA LEU A 38 -25.02 -2.59 11.92
C LEU A 38 -23.73 -1.76 11.76
N GLY A 39 -23.83 -0.44 11.94
CA GLY A 39 -22.71 0.46 11.67
C GLY A 39 -22.42 0.63 10.18
N HIS A 40 -21.40 1.43 9.86
CA HIS A 40 -20.96 1.67 8.47
C HIS A 40 -19.73 0.82 8.17
N VAL A 41 -19.82 -0.06 7.18
CA VAL A 41 -18.73 -0.90 6.67
C VAL A 41 -18.13 -0.26 5.42
N ARG A 42 -16.80 -0.21 5.32
CA ARG A 42 -16.11 0.37 4.16
C ARG A 42 -14.74 -0.24 3.97
N GLN A 43 -14.42 -0.59 2.73
CA GLN A 43 -13.04 -0.89 2.34
C GLN A 43 -12.22 0.41 2.22
N VAL A 44 -11.02 0.38 2.79
CA VAL A 44 -10.08 1.50 2.80
C VAL A 44 -8.73 0.99 2.36
N MET A 45 -8.02 1.78 1.57
CA MET A 45 -6.63 1.56 1.20
C MET A 45 -5.80 2.70 1.78
N VAL A 46 -4.78 2.35 2.56
CA VAL A 46 -3.75 3.29 2.98
C VAL A 46 -2.51 3.08 2.14
N VAL A 47 -1.89 4.19 1.70
CA VAL A 47 -0.69 4.17 0.87
C VAL A 47 0.40 4.88 1.62
N VAL A 48 1.54 4.22 1.83
CA VAL A 48 2.69 4.77 2.55
C VAL A 48 4.00 4.50 1.82
N PRO A 49 4.98 5.41 1.89
CA PRO A 49 6.34 5.10 1.49
C PRO A 49 6.85 3.90 2.30
N PHE A 50 7.35 2.88 1.60
CA PHE A 50 7.79 1.65 2.24
C PHE A 50 8.90 0.99 1.43
N SER A 51 10.06 0.81 2.05
CA SER A 51 11.22 0.27 1.36
C SER A 51 11.05 -1.20 1.02
N LYS A 52 11.68 -1.62 -0.09
CA LYS A 52 11.76 -3.02 -0.50
C LYS A 52 12.30 -3.93 0.60
N ALA A 53 13.34 -3.46 1.30
CA ALA A 53 14.00 -4.23 2.37
C ALA A 53 13.04 -4.51 3.53
N ASN A 54 12.28 -3.49 3.95
CA ASN A 54 11.32 -3.63 5.04
C ASN A 54 10.10 -4.44 4.61
N PHE A 55 9.63 -4.28 3.36
CA PHE A 55 8.54 -5.11 2.85
C PHE A 55 8.89 -6.60 2.90
N ARG A 56 10.10 -6.95 2.43
CA ARG A 56 10.61 -8.33 2.48
C ARG A 56 10.76 -8.82 3.92
N GLY A 57 11.39 -8.04 4.79
CA GLY A 57 11.69 -8.44 6.17
C GLY A 57 10.48 -8.50 7.11
N LEU A 58 9.46 -7.68 6.85
CA LEU A 58 8.30 -7.57 7.72
C LEU A 58 7.13 -8.40 7.22
N PHE A 59 6.76 -8.27 5.95
CA PHE A 59 5.59 -8.96 5.42
C PHE A 59 5.94 -10.29 4.80
N LEU A 60 6.88 -10.33 3.84
CA LEU A 60 7.13 -11.58 3.13
C LEU A 60 7.77 -12.66 4.02
N GLN A 61 8.63 -12.27 4.97
CA GLN A 61 9.29 -13.21 5.89
C GLN A 61 8.41 -13.67 7.05
N GLN A 62 7.47 -12.84 7.53
CA GLN A 62 6.72 -13.13 8.76
C GLN A 62 5.31 -13.62 8.49
N VAL A 63 4.77 -13.38 7.29
CA VAL A 63 3.45 -13.89 6.89
C VAL A 63 3.62 -15.22 6.17
N SER A 64 3.08 -16.28 6.76
CA SER A 64 3.25 -17.68 6.34
C SER A 64 2.28 -18.05 5.21
N LEU A 65 2.29 -17.27 4.13
CA LEU A 65 1.49 -17.54 2.92
C LEU A 65 2.40 -18.04 1.79
N PRO A 66 1.95 -18.98 0.95
CA PRO A 66 2.73 -19.48 -0.19
C PRO A 66 3.23 -18.35 -1.10
N VAL A 67 2.36 -17.39 -1.42
CA VAL A 67 2.72 -16.21 -2.23
C VAL A 67 3.84 -15.38 -1.61
N CYS A 68 3.94 -15.30 -0.28
CA CYS A 68 5.02 -14.58 0.38
C CYS A 68 6.37 -15.28 0.17
N GLN A 69 6.39 -16.62 0.21
CA GLN A 69 7.60 -17.42 -0.02
C GLN A 69 8.05 -17.32 -1.49
N GLU A 70 7.12 -17.42 -2.44
CA GLU A 70 7.41 -17.22 -3.86
C GLU A 70 8.05 -15.84 -4.12
N LEU A 71 7.45 -14.78 -3.57
CA LEU A 71 7.98 -13.41 -3.69
C LEU A 71 9.33 -13.21 -2.96
N LEU A 72 9.63 -14.00 -1.92
CA LEU A 72 10.95 -13.97 -1.28
C LEU A 72 12.05 -14.56 -2.17
N GLU A 73 11.73 -15.52 -3.02
CA GLU A 73 12.74 -16.11 -3.90
C GLU A 73 13.09 -15.21 -5.09
N GLU A 74 12.16 -14.33 -5.49
CA GLU A 74 12.36 -13.39 -6.61
C GLU A 74 13.55 -12.43 -6.41
N LYS A 75 14.42 -12.38 -7.42
CA LYS A 75 15.58 -11.48 -7.49
C LYS A 75 15.74 -10.94 -8.93
N PRO A 76 15.38 -9.66 -9.21
CA PRO A 76 14.84 -8.66 -8.28
C PRO A 76 13.34 -8.87 -7.96
N LEU A 77 12.90 -8.46 -6.76
CA LEU A 77 11.47 -8.38 -6.44
C LEU A 77 10.80 -7.34 -7.35
N GLU A 78 9.82 -7.81 -8.12
CA GLU A 78 8.99 -6.97 -8.97
C GLU A 78 7.78 -6.39 -8.21
N ASN A 79 7.00 -5.53 -8.87
CA ASN A 79 5.80 -4.94 -8.28
C ASN A 79 4.72 -6.00 -7.99
N CYS A 80 4.25 -6.03 -6.74
CA CYS A 80 3.20 -6.90 -6.22
C CYS A 80 1.81 -6.22 -6.27
N PHE A 81 1.42 -5.63 -7.40
CA PHE A 81 0.08 -5.02 -7.58
C PHE A 81 -0.88 -5.96 -8.31
N GLY A 82 -2.19 -5.65 -8.26
CA GLY A 82 -3.21 -6.40 -8.99
C GLY A 82 -3.24 -7.87 -8.56
N GLY A 83 -3.18 -8.80 -9.50
CA GLY A 83 -3.20 -10.25 -9.22
C GLY A 83 -2.02 -10.75 -8.37
N ARG A 84 -0.93 -9.97 -8.22
CA ARG A 84 0.24 -10.31 -7.40
C ARG A 84 0.18 -9.76 -5.98
N ALA A 85 -0.92 -9.10 -5.63
CA ALA A 85 -1.14 -8.60 -4.28
C ALA A 85 -1.32 -9.77 -3.30
N ILE A 86 -0.74 -9.64 -2.12
CA ILE A 86 -0.87 -10.62 -1.04
C ILE A 86 -2.23 -10.42 -0.41
N THR A 87 -3.08 -11.44 -0.46
CA THR A 87 -4.35 -11.45 0.27
C THR A 87 -4.14 -12.26 1.54
N VAL A 88 -4.21 -11.60 2.68
CA VAL A 88 -4.08 -12.23 3.99
C VAL A 88 -5.47 -12.57 4.49
N PRO A 89 -5.82 -13.86 4.58
CA PRO A 89 -7.15 -14.28 5.03
C PRO A 89 -7.28 -14.15 6.56
N ALA A 90 -8.49 -14.34 7.07
CA ALA A 90 -8.81 -14.12 8.47
C ALA A 90 -7.95 -14.95 9.44
N GLU A 91 -7.64 -16.20 9.06
CA GLU A 91 -6.84 -17.14 9.83
C GLU A 91 -5.37 -16.71 10.01
N ASN A 92 -4.83 -15.92 9.07
CA ASN A 92 -3.45 -15.42 9.14
C ASN A 92 -3.34 -14.01 9.75
N MET A 93 -4.46 -13.40 10.17
CA MET A 93 -4.44 -12.04 10.73
C MET A 93 -3.59 -11.92 12.00
N GLY A 94 -3.37 -13.01 12.75
CA GLY A 94 -2.48 -13.02 13.91
C GLY A 94 -1.00 -12.75 13.57
N GLU A 95 -0.55 -13.12 12.37
CA GLU A 95 0.82 -12.81 11.91
C GLU A 95 0.95 -11.32 11.58
N VAL A 96 -0.12 -10.69 11.12
CA VAL A 96 -0.16 -9.24 10.89
C VAL A 96 -0.16 -8.48 12.21
N ASP A 97 -0.81 -8.99 13.26
CA ASP A 97 -0.74 -8.41 14.59
C ASP A 97 0.70 -8.43 15.14
N ALA A 98 1.46 -9.51 14.91
CA ALA A 98 2.85 -9.59 15.33
C ALA A 98 3.72 -8.50 14.66
N ILE A 99 3.40 -8.13 13.42
CA ILE A 99 4.11 -7.08 12.66
C ILE A 99 3.69 -5.67 13.12
N LEU A 100 2.38 -5.43 13.24
CA LEU A 100 1.83 -4.10 13.52
C LEU A 100 1.77 -3.77 15.02
N GLY A 101 1.84 -4.77 15.89
CA GLY A 101 1.70 -4.67 17.34
C GLY A 101 0.26 -4.38 17.76
N ASP A 102 0.03 -4.26 19.07
CA ASP A 102 -1.32 -4.22 19.63
C ASP A 102 -2.15 -3.01 19.17
N ASN A 103 -3.47 -3.23 19.11
CA ASN A 103 -4.52 -2.23 18.87
C ASN A 103 -4.39 -1.43 17.56
N TRP A 104 -3.62 -1.92 16.58
CA TRP A 104 -3.52 -1.28 15.27
C TRP A 104 -4.85 -1.26 14.52
N ASP A 105 -5.74 -2.20 14.84
CA ASP A 105 -6.99 -2.49 14.15
C ASP A 105 -8.21 -1.83 14.78
N VAL A 106 -8.05 -1.03 15.84
CA VAL A 106 -9.15 -0.43 16.59
C VAL A 106 -8.90 1.05 16.92
N ARG A 107 -9.97 1.84 16.82
CA ARG A 107 -10.03 3.20 17.36
C ARG A 107 -11.32 3.43 18.10
N THR A 108 -11.18 3.91 19.33
CA THR A 108 -12.30 4.27 20.22
C THR A 108 -12.58 5.77 20.11
N PHE A 109 -13.82 6.15 20.44
CA PHE A 109 -14.27 7.54 20.46
C PHE A 109 -14.96 7.83 21.79
N ASP A 110 -14.96 9.10 22.20
CA ASP A 110 -15.61 9.56 23.43
C ASP A 110 -17.12 9.24 23.44
N THR A 111 -17.74 9.30 22.27
CA THR A 111 -19.10 8.78 22.05
C THR A 111 -19.00 7.26 21.93
N ASN A 112 -19.66 6.47 22.80
CA ASN A 112 -19.76 4.99 22.92
C ASN A 112 -19.79 4.17 21.61
N THR A 113 -18.83 4.41 20.73
CA THR A 113 -18.68 3.92 19.37
C THR A 113 -17.23 3.57 19.18
N VAL A 114 -17.00 2.61 18.29
CA VAL A 114 -15.68 2.10 17.99
C VAL A 114 -15.61 1.83 16.50
N CYS A 115 -14.48 2.15 15.88
CA CYS A 115 -14.17 1.75 14.51
C CYS A 115 -13.12 0.65 14.57
N ARG A 116 -13.38 -0.49 13.94
CA ARG A 116 -12.47 -1.64 13.91
C ARG A 116 -12.28 -2.16 12.50
N VAL A 117 -11.13 -2.76 12.24
CA VAL A 117 -10.93 -3.61 11.06
C VAL A 117 -11.84 -4.84 11.16
N VAL A 118 -12.50 -5.20 10.07
CA VAL A 118 -13.33 -6.41 9.96
C VAL A 118 -12.41 -7.58 9.64
N ARG A 119 -11.85 -8.20 10.68
CA ARG A 119 -10.83 -9.24 10.55
C ARG A 119 -11.30 -10.46 9.75
N ALA A 120 -12.59 -10.77 9.78
CA ALA A 120 -13.20 -11.85 9.00
C ALA A 120 -13.09 -11.64 7.48
N GLU A 121 -12.94 -10.40 7.01
CA GLU A 121 -12.73 -10.11 5.58
C GLU A 121 -11.25 -10.16 5.17
N GLY A 122 -10.34 -10.35 6.13
CA GLY A 122 -8.90 -10.30 5.89
C GLY A 122 -8.42 -8.91 5.46
N LEU A 123 -7.26 -8.89 4.79
CA LEU A 123 -6.67 -7.68 4.24
C LEU A 123 -5.87 -7.99 2.97
N ARG A 124 -5.53 -6.94 2.24
CA ARG A 124 -4.74 -7.05 1.01
C ARG A 124 -3.55 -6.10 1.07
N ILE A 125 -2.36 -6.65 0.82
CA ILE A 125 -1.09 -5.95 0.85
C ILE A 125 -0.50 -5.96 -0.55
N SER A 126 -0.07 -4.81 -1.04
CA SER A 126 0.63 -4.67 -2.32
C SER A 126 1.83 -3.77 -2.13
N TRP A 127 2.91 -4.05 -2.84
CA TRP A 127 4.13 -3.26 -2.78
C TRP A 127 4.68 -3.04 -4.17
N GLY A 128 5.26 -1.88 -4.43
CA GLY A 128 5.99 -1.66 -5.66
C GLY A 128 6.32 -0.21 -5.89
N TYR A 129 6.81 0.08 -7.09
CA TYR A 129 7.09 1.43 -7.53
C TYR A 129 5.92 1.95 -8.37
N LYS A 130 5.46 3.17 -8.06
CA LYS A 130 4.48 3.86 -8.90
C LYS A 130 5.14 4.28 -10.21
N LYS A 131 4.83 3.59 -11.30
CA LYS A 131 5.24 4.00 -12.65
C LYS A 131 4.29 5.09 -13.12
N ARG A 132 4.83 6.23 -13.52
CA ARG A 132 4.08 7.26 -14.23
C ARG A 132 4.66 7.40 -15.62
N GLU A 133 3.80 7.20 -16.62
CA GLU A 133 4.14 7.52 -18.00
C GLU A 133 4.40 9.03 -18.11
N MET A 134 5.51 9.36 -18.76
CA MET A 134 5.78 10.69 -19.26
C MET A 134 5.91 10.63 -20.77
N PHE A 135 5.23 11.56 -21.41
CA PHE A 135 5.33 11.80 -22.83
C PHE A 135 6.30 12.96 -23.05
N SER A 136 7.35 12.73 -23.83
CA SER A 136 8.30 13.76 -24.23
C SER A 136 8.15 14.01 -25.72
N HIS A 137 7.92 15.27 -26.09
CA HIS A 137 7.95 15.72 -27.47
C HIS A 137 9.35 16.19 -27.92
N ARG A 138 10.37 16.07 -27.05
CA ARG A 138 11.73 16.55 -27.32
C ARG A 138 12.30 16.04 -28.64
N ASP A 139 11.99 14.80 -29.00
CA ASP A 139 12.46 14.13 -30.22
C ASP A 139 11.28 13.76 -31.15
N CYS A 140 10.12 14.40 -30.99
CA CYS A 140 8.94 14.05 -31.77
C CYS A 140 9.05 14.56 -33.20
N PRO A 141 9.02 13.69 -34.24
CA PRO A 141 9.23 14.10 -35.62
C PRO A 141 8.26 15.16 -36.11
N ARG A 142 6.99 15.13 -35.67
CA ARG A 142 5.98 16.14 -36.03
C ARG A 142 6.16 17.47 -35.31
N CYS A 143 6.63 17.46 -34.05
CA CYS A 143 6.80 18.68 -33.25
C CYS A 143 8.08 19.43 -33.61
N ASN A 144 9.13 18.69 -33.97
CA ASN A 144 10.41 19.23 -34.40
C ASN A 144 10.52 19.36 -35.94
N TRP A 145 9.44 19.10 -36.66
CA TRP A 145 9.42 19.23 -38.11
C TRP A 145 9.62 20.69 -38.52
N ALA A 146 10.49 20.90 -39.49
CA ALA A 146 10.75 22.21 -40.09
C ALA A 146 10.48 22.16 -41.61
N GLU A 147 9.97 23.25 -42.18
CA GLU A 147 9.57 23.33 -43.60
C GLU A 147 10.72 23.06 -44.59
N ASP A 148 11.95 23.28 -44.16
CA ASP A 148 13.19 23.09 -44.91
C ASP A 148 13.74 21.66 -44.83
N SER A 149 13.10 20.76 -44.08
CA SER A 149 13.55 19.37 -43.93
C SER A 149 13.38 18.50 -45.18
N GLY A 150 12.60 18.94 -46.17
CA GLY A 150 12.34 18.20 -47.42
C GLY A 150 11.37 17.02 -47.28
N ASP A 151 11.03 16.61 -46.05
CA ASP A 151 10.06 15.57 -45.76
C ASP A 151 8.65 16.13 -45.51
N ALA A 152 7.62 15.37 -45.84
CA ALA A 152 6.24 15.73 -45.52
C ALA A 152 6.02 15.73 -44.00
N ARG A 153 5.33 16.76 -43.48
CA ARG A 153 5.02 16.86 -42.05
C ARG A 153 4.16 15.66 -41.60
N PRO A 154 4.62 14.82 -40.64
CA PRO A 154 3.87 13.64 -40.20
C PRO A 154 2.53 14.04 -39.60
N GLU A 155 1.40 13.37 -39.87
CA GLU A 155 0.03 13.79 -39.47
C GLU A 155 -0.26 13.71 -37.96
N VAL A 156 0.38 12.80 -37.24
CA VAL A 156 0.17 12.57 -35.81
C VAL A 156 1.46 12.75 -35.02
N CYS A 157 1.33 13.21 -33.77
CA CYS A 157 2.47 13.25 -32.86
C CYS A 157 2.78 11.83 -32.38
N SER A 158 4.06 11.46 -32.40
CA SER A 158 4.58 10.26 -31.77
C SER A 158 5.60 10.67 -30.70
N PRO A 159 5.15 11.07 -29.49
CA PRO A 159 6.06 11.42 -28.41
C PRO A 159 6.80 10.19 -27.89
N ALA A 160 8.03 10.39 -27.44
CA ALA A 160 8.76 9.34 -26.74
C ALA A 160 8.11 9.08 -25.38
N VAL A 161 7.77 7.82 -25.09
CA VAL A 161 7.25 7.40 -23.79
C VAL A 161 8.43 7.02 -22.91
N SER A 162 8.56 7.70 -21.78
CA SER A 162 9.47 7.30 -20.70
C SER A 162 8.67 7.03 -19.44
N TYR A 163 9.22 6.22 -18.54
CA TYR A 163 8.57 5.89 -17.27
C TYR A 163 9.38 6.52 -16.14
N MET A 164 8.78 7.47 -15.42
CA MET A 164 9.32 7.86 -14.13
C MET A 164 8.91 6.80 -13.11
N VAL A 165 9.91 6.19 -12.49
CA VAL A 165 9.74 5.26 -11.37
C VAL A 165 9.70 6.11 -10.11
N GLY A 166 8.51 6.22 -9.51
CA GLY A 166 8.32 6.92 -8.23
C GLY A 166 8.96 6.18 -7.05
N GLU A 167 8.80 6.74 -5.86
CA GLU A 167 9.25 6.08 -4.62
C GLU A 167 8.52 4.75 -4.39
N PRO A 168 9.14 3.77 -3.72
CA PRO A 168 8.50 2.52 -3.39
C PRO A 168 7.40 2.74 -2.34
N GLU A 169 6.23 2.17 -2.60
CA GLU A 169 5.03 2.36 -1.78
C GLU A 169 4.40 1.01 -1.41
N LEU A 170 3.84 0.97 -0.19
CA LEU A 170 3.00 -0.11 0.30
C LEU A 170 1.55 0.34 0.26
N HIS A 171 0.69 -0.45 -0.38
CA HIS A 171 -0.76 -0.30 -0.36
C HIS A 171 -1.31 -1.35 0.60
N PHE A 172 -1.93 -0.89 1.68
CA PHE A 172 -2.48 -1.74 2.71
C PHE A 172 -4.00 -1.52 2.76
N THR A 173 -4.75 -2.51 2.28
CA THR A 173 -6.19 -2.44 2.07
C THR A 173 -6.90 -3.33 3.08
N PHE A 174 -7.88 -2.76 3.78
CA PHE A 174 -8.66 -3.47 4.79
C PHE A 174 -10.09 -2.95 4.80
N THR A 175 -11.01 -3.77 5.30
CA THR A 175 -12.37 -3.31 5.58
C THR A 175 -12.47 -2.86 7.02
N ARG A 176 -13.10 -1.71 7.26
CA ARG A 176 -13.41 -1.21 8.61
C ARG A 176 -14.91 -1.13 8.83
N ARG A 177 -15.34 -1.32 10.07
CA ARG A 177 -16.72 -1.15 10.55
C ARG A 177 -16.72 -0.20 11.75
N ARG A 178 -17.61 0.79 11.73
CA ARG A 178 -17.89 1.63 12.91
C ARG A 178 -19.26 1.37 13.49
N GLY A 179 -19.35 1.01 14.76
CA GLY A 179 -20.60 0.71 15.47
C GLY A 179 -20.53 1.05 16.96
N HIS A 180 -21.61 0.77 17.70
CA HIS A 180 -21.65 0.94 19.16
C HIS A 180 -20.97 -0.23 19.88
N TRP A 181 -20.39 0.03 21.04
CA TRP A 181 -19.80 -1.00 21.90
C TRP A 181 -20.80 -2.09 22.31
N VAL A 182 -22.07 -1.73 22.52
CA VAL A 182 -23.10 -2.58 23.12
C VAL A 182 -23.77 -3.52 22.11
N THR A 183 -23.74 -3.18 20.82
CA THR A 183 -24.31 -4.01 19.75
C THR A 183 -23.23 -4.92 19.16
N GLY A 184 -23.00 -6.06 19.81
CA GLY A 184 -22.49 -7.29 19.18
C GLY A 184 -21.21 -7.16 18.36
N LEU A 185 -20.15 -6.61 18.95
CA LEU A 185 -18.78 -6.71 18.40
C LEU A 185 -17.99 -7.88 19.00
N MET A 186 -18.68 -8.97 19.36
CA MET A 186 -18.07 -10.29 19.59
C MET A 186 -17.84 -10.97 18.24
#